data_AF-A0A819B6C4-F1
#
_entry.id   AF-A0A819B6C4-F1
#
_cell.length_a   1.000
_cell.length_b   1.000
_cell.length_c   1.000
_cell.angle_alpha   90.00
_cell.angle_beta   90.00
_cell.angle_gamma   90.00
#
_symmetry.space_group_name_H-M   'P 1'
#
loop_
_entity.id
_entity.type
_entity.pdbx_description
1 polymer ?
#
loop_
_entity_poly.entity_id
_entity_poly.type
_entity_poly.pdbx_seq_one_letter_code
_entity_poly.pdbx_strand_id
1 'polypeptide(L)'
;MTDDIHPTNQSEQQYNEQDTYKLAAQSDNLTIEYSINPNPLIAQLDITFLLKNRTSFIIDHINIHVIDSMSLKLLNTRSTNLISFPSINLFPHSQNYIHIYFSINAISFSQKLKVTLTYSINVC
;
A
#
# COMPACT_ATOMS: atom_id res chain seq x y z
N MET A 1 12.93 37.05 -44.15
CA MET A 1 12.89 35.60 -43.88
C MET A 1 13.45 35.45 -42.48
N THR A 2 12.55 35.41 -41.51
CA THR A 2 12.86 35.32 -40.08
C THR A 2 11.98 34.19 -39.56
N ASP A 3 12.66 33.21 -38.98
CA ASP A 3 12.17 31.88 -38.68
C ASP A 3 11.04 31.89 -37.63
N ASP A 4 9.93 31.23 -37.98
CA ASP A 4 8.85 30.87 -37.09
C ASP A 4 9.32 29.78 -36.13
N ILE A 5 9.62 30.15 -34.88
CA ILE A 5 9.82 29.18 -33.79
C ILE A 5 8.45 28.94 -33.14
N HIS A 6 7.78 27.87 -33.60
CA HIS A 6 6.73 27.21 -32.83
C HIS A 6 7.38 26.41 -31.68
N PRO A 7 7.08 26.68 -30.40
CA PRO A 7 7.38 25.72 -29.36
C PRO A 7 6.29 24.64 -29.35
N THR A 8 6.68 23.46 -29.82
CA THR A 8 5.96 22.20 -29.65
C THR A 8 6.02 21.78 -28.17
N ASN A 9 5.03 22.19 -27.38
CA ASN A 9 4.81 21.58 -26.06
C ASN A 9 3.93 20.34 -26.22
N GLN A 10 4.58 19.23 -26.54
CA GLN A 10 4.04 17.90 -26.25
C GLN A 10 4.37 17.52 -24.81
N SER A 11 3.43 16.80 -24.20
CA SER A 11 3.56 15.95 -23.01
C SER A 11 3.72 16.63 -21.64
N GLU A 12 2.64 17.22 -21.14
CA GLU A 12 2.21 16.89 -19.78
C GLU A 12 1.22 15.74 -19.88
N GLN A 13 1.75 14.51 -19.93
CA GLN A 13 0.94 13.34 -19.59
C GLN A 13 0.62 13.46 -18.10
N GLN A 14 -0.54 14.04 -17.79
CA GLN A 14 -1.22 13.79 -16.53
C GLN A 14 -1.39 12.27 -16.41
N TYR A 15 -0.51 11.64 -15.63
CA TYR A 15 -0.78 10.32 -15.06
C TYR A 15 -1.96 10.48 -14.10
N ASN A 16 -3.17 10.48 -14.65
CA ASN A 16 -4.40 10.21 -13.92
C ASN A 16 -4.49 8.68 -13.75
N GLU A 17 -3.57 8.10 -12.98
CA GLU A 17 -3.86 6.80 -12.38
C GLU A 17 -4.81 7.06 -11.22
N GLN A 18 -6.10 6.89 -11.47
CA GLN A 18 -7.02 6.57 -10.38
C GLN A 18 -6.48 5.30 -9.75
N ASP A 19 -5.74 5.42 -8.63
CA ASP A 19 -5.35 4.30 -7.79
C ASP A 19 -6.61 3.49 -7.48
N THR A 20 -6.84 2.43 -8.25
CA THR A 20 -8.08 1.66 -8.17
C THR A 20 -7.89 0.65 -7.06
N TYR A 21 -8.19 1.09 -5.85
CA TYR A 21 -8.15 0.26 -4.66
C TYR A 21 -9.03 -0.99 -4.85
N LYS A 22 -8.45 -2.16 -4.64
CA LYS A 22 -9.12 -3.46 -4.69
C LYS A 22 -9.46 -3.90 -3.28
N LEU A 23 -10.63 -4.50 -3.09
CA LEU A 23 -11.01 -5.07 -1.79
C LEU A 23 -10.13 -6.29 -1.47
N ALA A 24 -9.38 -6.23 -0.36
CA ALA A 24 -8.65 -7.39 0.17
C ALA A 24 -9.50 -8.18 1.16
N ALA A 25 -10.13 -7.48 2.11
CA ALA A 25 -10.95 -8.08 3.15
C ALA A 25 -11.96 -7.08 3.69
N GLN A 26 -13.10 -7.60 4.17
CA GLN A 26 -14.10 -6.79 4.87
C GLN A 26 -14.70 -7.60 6.01
N SER A 27 -14.85 -6.93 7.15
CA SER A 27 -15.59 -7.41 8.32
C SER A 27 -16.60 -6.36 8.75
N ASP A 28 -17.35 -6.62 9.82
CA ASP A 28 -18.24 -5.63 10.42
C ASP A 28 -17.48 -4.43 10.98
N ASN A 29 -16.21 -4.62 11.34
CA ASN A 29 -15.42 -3.61 12.04
C ASN A 29 -14.48 -2.82 11.11
N LEU A 30 -13.90 -3.50 10.13
CA LEU A 30 -12.81 -2.98 9.30
C LEU A 30 -12.97 -3.41 7.85
N THR A 31 -12.80 -2.46 6.93
CA THR A 31 -12.55 -2.72 5.51
C THR A 31 -11.07 -2.52 5.22
N ILE A 32 -10.49 -3.45 4.46
CA ILE A 32 -9.11 -3.40 3.98
C ILE A 32 -9.16 -3.43 2.46
N GLU A 33 -8.68 -2.36 1.85
CA GLU A 33 -8.44 -2.27 0.42
C GLU A 33 -6.95 -2.14 0.14
N TYR A 34 -6.52 -2.42 -1.08
CA TYR A 34 -5.13 -2.30 -1.48
C TYR A 34 -4.97 -1.81 -2.92
N SER A 35 -3.90 -1.07 -3.18
CA SER A 35 -3.36 -0.81 -4.53
C SER A 35 -1.94 -1.36 -4.62
N ILE A 36 -1.53 -1.75 -5.83
CA ILE A 36 -0.19 -2.24 -6.11
C ILE A 36 0.37 -1.41 -7.25
N ASN A 37 1.44 -0.67 -6.95
CA ASN A 37 2.08 0.27 -7.85
C ASN A 37 3.52 -0.21 -8.09
N PRO A 38 3.76 -1.01 -9.14
CA PRO A 38 5.10 -1.47 -9.48
C PRO A 38 5.91 -0.32 -10.09
N ASN A 39 7.14 -0.12 -9.61
CA ASN A 39 8.11 0.78 -10.21
C ASN A 39 9.25 -0.04 -10.86
N PRO A 40 9.17 -0.33 -12.17
CA PRO A 40 10.14 -1.18 -12.86
C PRO A 40 11.52 -0.52 -13.00
N LEU A 41 11.62 0.81 -12.94
CA LEU A 41 12.88 1.54 -13.12
C LEU A 41 13.89 1.25 -12.01
N ILE A 42 13.39 1.06 -10.79
CA ILE A 42 14.20 0.79 -9.58
C ILE A 42 13.91 -0.59 -9.00
N ALA A 43 13.24 -1.46 -9.76
CA ALA A 43 12.82 -2.80 -9.35
C ALA A 43 12.15 -2.80 -7.96
N GLN A 44 11.16 -1.92 -7.76
CA GLN A 44 10.44 -1.76 -6.50
C GLN A 44 8.95 -2.03 -6.70
N LEU A 45 8.31 -2.54 -5.65
CA LEU A 45 6.86 -2.67 -5.54
C LEU A 45 6.40 -1.78 -4.38
N ASP A 46 5.51 -0.83 -4.64
CA ASP A 46 4.75 -0.15 -3.60
C ASP A 46 3.39 -0.82 -3.46
N ILE A 47 3.03 -1.21 -2.24
CA ILE A 47 1.69 -1.70 -1.90
C ILE A 47 1.12 -0.76 -0.86
N THR A 48 0.02 -0.09 -1.22
CA THR A 48 -0.71 0.77 -0.30
C THR A 48 -1.95 0.04 0.20
N PHE A 49 -2.08 -0.12 1.51
CA PHE A 49 -3.30 -0.60 2.17
C PHE A 49 -4.12 0.58 2.67
N LEU A 50 -5.42 0.58 2.34
CA LEU A 50 -6.40 1.52 2.87
C LEU A 50 -7.25 0.80 3.91
N LEU A 51 -7.09 1.20 5.17
CA LEU A 51 -7.87 0.72 6.30
C LEU A 51 -9.03 1.67 6.57
N LYS A 52 -10.27 1.18 6.59
CA LYS A 52 -11.46 1.97 6.89
C LYS A 52 -12.17 1.41 8.11
N ASN A 53 -12.26 2.20 9.18
CA ASN A 53 -13.01 1.85 10.37
C ASN A 53 -14.51 1.94 10.08
N ARG A 54 -15.24 0.84 10.26
CA ARG A 54 -16.70 0.79 10.04
C ARG A 54 -17.49 0.95 11.34
N THR A 55 -16.80 0.98 12.48
CA THR A 55 -17.39 1.06 13.81
C THR A 55 -17.51 2.50 14.31
N SER A 56 -18.30 2.66 15.36
CA SER A 56 -18.35 3.86 16.19
C SER A 56 -17.26 3.91 17.27
N PHE A 57 -16.35 2.93 17.30
CA PHE A 57 -15.31 2.76 18.32
C PHE A 57 -13.92 3.04 17.75
N ILE A 58 -12.95 3.32 18.62
CA ILE A 58 -11.55 3.43 18.21
C ILE A 58 -11.01 2.03 17.98
N ILE A 59 -10.39 1.81 16.82
CA ILE A 59 -9.57 0.63 16.56
C ILE A 59 -8.12 1.01 16.87
N ASP A 60 -7.47 0.26 17.74
CA ASP A 60 -6.08 0.50 18.14
C ASP A 60 -5.24 -0.79 18.04
N HIS A 61 -3.96 -0.68 18.41
CA HIS A 61 -3.00 -1.78 18.36
C HIS A 61 -2.96 -2.50 17.00
N ILE A 62 -3.17 -1.75 15.90
CA ILE A 62 -3.12 -2.32 14.55
C ILE A 62 -1.70 -2.79 14.29
N ASN A 63 -1.55 -4.09 14.05
CA ASN A 63 -0.30 -4.74 13.67
C ASN A 63 -0.48 -5.48 12.35
N ILE A 64 0.47 -5.27 11.43
CA ILE A 64 0.46 -5.85 10.09
C ILE A 64 1.71 -6.70 9.91
N HIS A 65 1.51 -7.98 9.74
CA HIS A 65 2.55 -8.93 9.41
C HIS A 65 2.48 -9.29 7.94
N VAL A 66 3.56 -9.02 7.22
CA VAL A 66 3.73 -9.43 5.83
C VAL A 66 4.66 -10.63 5.79
N ILE A 67 4.21 -11.72 5.18
CA ILE A 67 5.06 -12.90 4.94
C ILE A 67 5.57 -12.80 3.52
N ASP A 68 6.89 -12.64 3.38
CA ASP A 68 7.58 -12.57 2.10
C ASP A 68 7.37 -13.85 1.29
N SER A 69 7.15 -13.68 -0.02
CA SER A 69 7.25 -14.77 -0.99
C SER A 69 8.69 -14.88 -1.49
N MET A 70 9.08 -16.06 -2.00
CA MET A 70 10.46 -16.44 -2.36
C MET A 70 11.23 -15.47 -3.27
N SER A 71 10.59 -14.47 -3.90
CA SER A 71 11.26 -13.49 -4.76
C SER A 71 10.96 -12.01 -4.47
N LEU A 72 10.24 -11.70 -3.40
CA LEU A 72 10.06 -10.33 -2.90
C LEU A 72 10.92 -10.16 -1.66
N LYS A 73 11.87 -9.22 -1.70
CA LYS A 73 12.65 -8.85 -0.51
C LYS A 73 12.12 -7.52 -0.01
N LEU A 74 11.57 -7.51 1.19
CA LEU A 74 11.05 -6.31 1.80
C LEU A 74 12.13 -5.22 1.93
N LEU A 75 11.85 -4.02 1.40
CA LEU A 75 12.68 -2.82 1.56
C LEU A 75 12.21 -2.08 2.81
N ASN A 76 12.41 -2.69 3.98
CA ASN A 76 12.39 -1.91 5.21
C ASN A 76 13.50 -2.36 6.16
N THR A 77 14.12 -1.37 6.79
CA THR A 77 15.43 -1.39 7.42
C THR A 77 15.41 -2.11 8.77
N ARG A 78 15.24 -3.43 8.78
CA ARG A 78 15.71 -4.36 9.82
C ARG A 78 15.50 -5.77 9.32
N SER A 79 16.57 -6.55 9.38
CA SER A 79 16.79 -7.88 8.80
C SER A 79 15.91 -9.01 9.37
N THR A 80 14.59 -8.82 9.42
CA THR A 80 13.62 -9.83 9.87
C THR A 80 12.35 -9.70 9.04
N ASN A 81 11.75 -10.83 8.66
CA ASN A 81 10.49 -10.99 7.90
C ASN A 81 9.24 -10.46 8.66
N LEU A 82 9.38 -9.36 9.38
CA LEU A 82 8.44 -8.85 10.35
C LEU A 82 8.58 -7.33 10.41
N ILE A 83 7.72 -6.62 9.69
CA ILE A 83 7.53 -5.19 9.97
C ILE A 83 6.47 -5.11 11.05
N SER A 84 6.82 -4.53 12.18
CA SER A 84 5.82 -4.01 13.12
C SER A 84 5.73 -2.52 12.87
N PHE A 85 4.58 -2.05 12.40
CA PHE A 85 4.30 -0.61 12.33
C PHE A 85 4.03 -0.08 13.76
N PRO A 86 4.37 1.18 14.06
CA PRO A 86 3.92 1.80 15.31
C PRO A 86 2.40 1.71 15.39
N SER A 87 1.85 1.39 16.55
CA SER A 87 0.41 1.16 16.73
C SER A 87 -0.40 2.35 16.19
N ILE A 88 -1.09 2.13 15.08
CA ILE A 88 -1.94 3.12 14.43
C ILE A 88 -3.29 3.08 15.14
N ASN A 89 -3.78 4.26 15.56
CA ASN A 89 -5.14 4.42 16.03
C ASN A 89 -6.01 4.85 14.85
N LEU A 90 -7.11 4.13 14.63
CA LEU A 90 -8.10 4.41 13.61
C LEU A 90 -9.39 4.87 14.30
N PHE A 91 -9.67 6.17 14.21
CA PHE A 91 -10.85 6.77 14.80
C PHE A 91 -12.16 6.24 14.17
N PRO A 92 -13.29 6.36 14.86
CA PRO A 92 -14.61 5.97 14.33
C PRO A 92 -14.85 6.52 12.93
N HIS A 93 -15.31 5.67 12.00
CA HIS A 93 -15.60 6.04 10.61
C HIS A 93 -14.45 6.70 9.82
N SER A 94 -13.22 6.64 10.35
CA SER A 94 -12.04 7.21 9.71
C SER A 94 -11.34 6.19 8.80
N GLN A 95 -10.40 6.69 7.99
CA GLN A 95 -9.54 5.87 7.15
C GLN A 95 -8.07 6.23 7.32
N ASN A 96 -7.19 5.25 7.09
CA ASN A 96 -5.73 5.43 7.16
C ASN A 96 -5.04 4.61 6.08
N TYR A 97 -3.91 5.14 5.60
CA TYR A 97 -3.11 4.54 4.54
C TYR A 97 -1.81 3.97 5.11
N ILE A 98 -1.47 2.76 4.69
CA ILE A 98 -0.23 2.08 5.08
C ILE A 98 0.52 1.69 3.82
N HIS A 99 1.72 2.25 3.66
CA HIS A 99 2.58 2.01 2.51
C HIS A 99 3.63 0.96 2.87
N ILE A 100 3.80 -0.04 2.00
CA ILE A 100 4.80 -1.10 2.15
C ILE A 100 5.60 -1.21 0.85
N TYR A 101 6.92 -1.09 0.98
CA TYR A 101 7.84 -1.13 -0.14
C TYR A 101 8.62 -2.45 -0.19
N PHE A 102 8.70 -3.06 -1.37
CA PHE A 102 9.47 -4.27 -1.63
C PHE A 102 10.50 -4.03 -2.73
N SER A 103 11.71 -4.53 -2.55
CA SER A 103 12.65 -4.76 -3.66
C SER A 103 12.26 -6.04 -4.37
N ILE A 104 12.26 -5.96 -5.69
CA ILE A 104 12.04 -7.06 -6.58
C ILE A 104 13.39 -7.45 -7.16
N ASN A 105 13.90 -8.63 -6.80
CA ASN A 105 15.14 -9.13 -7.42
C ASN A 105 14.85 -9.77 -8.78
N ALA A 106 13.89 -10.70 -8.83
CA ALA A 106 13.42 -11.34 -10.06
C ALA A 106 12.08 -12.03 -9.82
N ILE A 107 11.04 -11.76 -10.63
CA ILE A 107 9.77 -12.49 -10.58
C ILE A 107 9.67 -13.34 -11.84
N SER A 108 9.95 -14.63 -11.71
CA SER A 108 9.87 -15.57 -12.83
C SER A 108 8.48 -16.20 -12.99
N PHE A 109 7.60 -16.03 -12.01
CA PHE A 109 6.24 -16.58 -11.98
C PHE A 109 5.35 -15.74 -11.04
N SER A 110 4.02 -15.86 -11.22
CA SER A 110 3.04 -15.18 -10.38
C SER A 110 3.18 -15.59 -8.91
N GLN A 111 3.27 -14.60 -8.02
CA GLN A 111 3.41 -14.81 -6.58
C GLN A 111 2.26 -14.19 -5.82
N LYS A 112 1.94 -14.77 -4.66
CA LYS A 112 0.95 -14.26 -3.73
C LYS A 112 1.66 -13.71 -2.51
N LEU A 113 1.32 -12.48 -2.12
CA LEU A 113 1.73 -11.91 -0.85
C LEU A 113 0.69 -12.29 0.20
N LYS A 114 1.13 -12.79 1.36
CA LYS A 114 0.24 -13.06 2.48
C LYS A 114 0.44 -11.96 3.54
N VAL A 115 -0.66 -11.29 3.87
CA VAL A 115 -0.68 -10.26 4.90
C VAL A 115 -1.65 -10.68 6.01
N THR A 116 -1.20 -10.55 7.25
CA THR A 116 -2.00 -10.78 8.45
C THR A 116 -2.13 -9.46 9.19
N LEU A 117 -3.35 -9.01 9.44
CA LEU A 117 -3.63 -7.80 10.21
C LEU A 117 -4.33 -8.21 11.51
N THR A 118 -3.82 -7.72 12.63
CA THR A 118 -4.42 -7.88 13.97
C THR A 118 -4.69 -6.51 14.56
N TYR A 119 -5.78 -6.37 15.31
CA TYR A 119 -6.21 -5.11 15.89
C TYR A 119 -7.10 -5.34 17.11
N SER A 120 -7.24 -4.31 17.94
CA SER A 120 -8.14 -4.26 19.09
C SER A 120 -9.21 -3.19 18.87
N ILE A 121 -10.39 -3.39 19.46
CA ILE A 121 -11.48 -2.41 19.44
C ILE A 121 -11.72 -1.96 20.88
N ASN A 122 -11.57 -0.66 21.12
CA ASN A 122 -11.87 -0.08 22.43
C ASN A 122 -13.32 0.35 22.50
N VAL A 123 -14.11 -0.46 23.19
CA VAL A 123 -15.51 -0.17 23.55
C VAL A 123 -15.46 0.57 24.90
N CYS A 124 -15.48 1.91 24.84
CA CYS A 124 -15.62 2.76 26.03
C CYS A 124 -17.09 3.05 26.32
#